data_AF-A0A8X6P058-F1
#
_entry.id   AF-A0A8X6P058-F1
#
_cell.length_a   1.000
_cell.length_b   1.000
_cell.length_c   1.000
_cell.angle_alpha   90.00
_cell.angle_beta   90.00
_cell.angle_gamma   90.00
#
_symmetry.space_group_name_H-M   'P 1'
#
loop_
_entity.id
_entity.type
_entity.pdbx_description
1 polymer ?
#
loop_
_entity_poly.entity_id
_entity_poly.type
_entity_poly.pdbx_seq_one_letter_code
_entity_poly.pdbx_strand_id
1 'polypeptide(L)'
;KRLRHLKTQGSNKIDGYCPAEIKVFVSEIRACNIKFCKTHLGHRNDIGHLSITEFERRHIAAKIASKISFNEILDEIRDSVTD
;
A
#
# COMPACT_ATOMS: atom_id res chain seq x y z
N LYS A 1 -13.90 23.39 13.43
CA LYS A 1 -13.09 22.49 14.31
C LYS A 1 -12.84 21.19 13.56
N ARG A 2 -11.58 20.73 13.40
CA ARG A 2 -11.29 19.39 12.85
C ARG A 2 -11.56 18.34 13.93
N LEU A 3 -12.73 17.69 13.87
CA LEU A 3 -13.05 16.55 14.72
C LEU A 3 -12.29 15.32 14.20
N ARG A 4 -11.39 14.76 15.02
CA ARG A 4 -10.70 13.51 14.70
C ARG A 4 -11.62 12.34 15.07
N HIS A 5 -12.08 11.60 14.08
CA HIS A 5 -12.83 10.36 14.29
C HIS A 5 -11.91 9.24 14.79
N LEU A 6 -12.47 8.29 15.52
CA LEU A 6 -11.78 7.06 15.91
C LEU A 6 -11.40 6.29 14.65
N LYS A 7 -10.16 5.81 14.56
CA LYS A 7 -9.75 5.00 13.41
C LYS A 7 -10.44 3.65 13.48
N THR A 8 -11.03 3.22 12.36
CA THR A 8 -11.63 1.88 12.22
C THR A 8 -10.58 0.80 11.98
N GLN A 9 -9.40 1.17 11.45
CA GLN A 9 -8.25 0.28 11.30
C GLN A 9 -7.02 0.88 12.00
N GLY A 10 -6.03 0.03 12.27
CA GLY A 10 -4.79 0.39 12.97
C GLY A 10 -3.87 1.36 12.22
N SER A 11 -2.59 1.34 12.58
CA SER A 11 -1.55 2.12 11.89
C SER A 11 -0.96 1.32 10.75
N ASN A 12 -0.62 1.97 9.64
CA ASN A 12 0.17 1.38 8.55
C ASN A 12 1.68 1.50 8.77
N LYS A 13 2.10 2.03 9.93
CA LYS A 13 3.50 2.25 10.27
C LYS A 13 4.07 1.03 10.96
N ILE A 14 5.33 0.71 10.65
CA ILE A 14 6.12 -0.38 11.27
C ILE A 14 6.51 -0.10 12.73
N ASP A 15 6.17 1.08 13.26
CA ASP A 15 6.51 1.54 14.62
C ASP A 15 8.00 1.34 14.99
N GLY A 16 8.87 1.53 14.00
CA GLY A 16 10.30 1.26 14.11
C GLY A 16 11.09 1.88 12.95
N TYR A 17 12.40 1.65 12.94
CA TYR A 17 13.31 2.10 11.88
C TYR A 17 13.73 0.94 10.99
N CYS A 18 13.69 1.15 9.68
CA CYS A 18 14.15 0.20 8.68
C CYS A 18 15.39 0.74 7.95
N PRO A 19 16.47 -0.06 7.79
CA PRO A 19 17.66 0.35 7.04
C PRO A 19 17.50 0.21 5.52
N ALA A 20 16.38 -0.32 5.02
CA ALA A 20 16.12 -0.41 3.59
C ALA A 20 15.94 0.99 3.00
N GLU A 21 16.75 1.33 2.01
CA GLU A 21 16.79 2.66 1.43
C GLU A 21 17.29 2.62 -0.02
N ILE A 22 16.89 3.63 -0.79
CA ILE A 22 17.44 3.93 -2.12
C ILE A 22 17.97 5.36 -2.10
N LYS A 23 19.28 5.53 -2.30
CA LYS A 23 19.93 6.84 -2.38
C LYS A 23 20.46 7.06 -3.79
N VAL A 24 20.04 8.15 -4.42
CA VAL A 24 20.50 8.54 -5.75
C VAL A 24 21.48 9.70 -5.61
N PHE A 25 22.64 9.57 -6.26
CA PHE A 25 23.66 10.59 -6.34
C PHE A 25 23.78 11.04 -7.79
N VAL A 26 23.39 12.27 -8.07
CA VAL A 26 23.54 12.87 -9.40
C VAL A 26 24.84 13.66 -9.41
N SER A 27 25.80 13.24 -10.23
CA SER A 27 27.06 13.97 -10.42
C SER A 27 26.90 15.10 -11.45
N GLU A 28 27.79 16.10 -11.40
CA GLU A 28 27.83 17.20 -12.36
C GLU A 28 28.05 16.74 -13.83
N ILE A 29 28.58 15.53 -14.00
CA ILE A 29 28.86 14.90 -15.31
C ILE A 29 27.62 14.14 -15.86
N ARG A 30 26.43 14.38 -15.30
CA ARG A 30 25.16 13.69 -15.63
C ARG A 30 25.18 12.17 -15.41
N ALA A 31 26.14 11.64 -14.66
CA ALA A 31 26.11 10.25 -14.24
C ALA A 31 25.26 10.11 -12.96
N CYS A 32 24.26 9.23 -13.01
CA CYS A 32 23.42 8.85 -11.87
C CYS A 32 24.00 7.60 -11.21
N ASN A 33 24.45 7.72 -9.97
CA ASN A 33 24.88 6.60 -9.15
C ASN A 33 23.79 6.27 -8.12
N ILE A 34 23.54 4.99 -7.86
CA ILE A 34 22.48 4.55 -6.94
C ILE A 34 23.12 3.67 -5.87
N LYS A 35 22.86 3.98 -4.60
CA LYS A 35 23.11 3.07 -3.47
C LYS A 35 21.78 2.46 -3.04
N PHE A 36 21.68 1.15 -3.18
CA PHE A 36 20.48 0.38 -2.85
C PHE A 36 20.74 -0.54 -1.66
N CYS A 37 19.94 -0.42 -0.61
CA CYS A 37 19.90 -1.34 0.52
C CYS A 37 18.56 -2.07 0.53
N LYS A 38 18.55 -3.35 0.15
CA LYS A 38 17.34 -4.20 0.11
C LYS A 38 16.93 -4.74 1.49
N THR A 39 17.84 -4.75 2.44
CA THR A 39 17.65 -5.49 3.69
C THR A 39 16.64 -4.77 4.60
N HIS A 40 15.50 -5.39 4.83
CA HIS A 40 14.53 -4.98 5.84
C HIS A 40 14.84 -5.66 7.17
N LEU A 41 14.80 -4.91 8.28
CA LEU A 41 14.95 -5.45 9.63
C LEU A 41 13.69 -5.16 10.45
N GLY A 42 13.19 -6.18 11.15
CA GLY A 42 12.02 -6.04 12.04
C GLY A 42 10.66 -5.99 11.34
N HIS A 43 10.61 -6.05 10.00
CA HIS A 43 9.36 -6.13 9.25
C HIS A 43 9.58 -6.76 7.86
N ARG A 44 8.48 -7.13 7.18
CA ARG A 44 8.51 -7.54 5.78
C ARG A 44 7.95 -6.42 4.89
N ASN A 45 7.88 -6.64 3.59
CA ASN A 45 7.20 -5.72 2.68
C ASN A 45 5.68 -5.90 2.83
N ASP A 46 5.16 -5.57 4.01
CA ASP A 46 3.77 -5.79 4.39
C ASP A 46 2.88 -4.72 3.76
N ILE A 47 2.30 -5.06 2.61
CA ILE A 47 1.33 -4.21 1.91
C ILE A 47 0.07 -4.13 2.78
N GLY A 48 -0.08 -3.03 3.51
CA GLY A 48 -1.21 -2.83 4.44
C GLY A 48 -2.33 -1.99 3.84
N HIS A 49 -2.18 -0.67 3.91
CA HIS A 49 -3.22 0.28 3.54
C HIS A 49 -3.01 0.82 2.13
N LEU A 50 -3.48 0.07 1.13
CA LEU A 50 -3.51 0.54 -0.25
C LEU A 50 -4.65 1.53 -0.48
N SER A 51 -4.38 2.54 -1.29
CA SER A 51 -5.42 3.47 -1.74
C SER A 51 -6.19 2.84 -2.89
N ILE A 52 -7.51 2.73 -2.72
CA ILE A 52 -8.42 2.29 -3.78
C ILE A 52 -8.79 3.51 -4.63
N THR A 53 -8.64 3.40 -5.95
CA THR A 53 -9.03 4.43 -6.91
C THR A 53 -10.53 4.68 -6.89
N GLU A 54 -10.97 5.81 -7.44
CA GLU A 54 -12.40 6.13 -7.52
C GLU A 54 -13.16 5.10 -8.37
N PHE A 55 -12.55 4.63 -9.46
CA PHE A 55 -13.12 3.62 -10.32
C PHE A 55 -13.34 2.29 -9.59
N GLU A 56 -12.31 1.76 -8.93
CA GLU A 56 -12.40 0.52 -8.15
C GLU A 56 -13.43 0.64 -7.02
N ARG A 57 -13.49 1.80 -6.35
CA ARG A 57 -14.48 2.06 -5.31
C ARG A 57 -15.91 1.99 -5.85
N ARG A 58 -16.16 2.57 -7.03
CA ARG A 58 -17.47 2.50 -7.70
C ARG A 58 -17.80 1.07 -8.13
N HIS A 59 -16.82 0.32 -8.64
CA HIS A 59 -16.98 -1.09 -9.01
C HIS A 59 -17.36 -1.97 -7.82
N ILE A 60 -16.66 -1.83 -6.69
CA ILE A 60 -16.95 -2.54 -5.45
C ILE A 60 -18.35 -2.17 -4.94
N ALA A 61 -18.72 -0.88 -4.96
CA ALA A 61 -20.04 -0.42 -4.54
C ALA A 61 -21.16 -1.02 -5.41
N ALA A 62 -20.97 -1.14 -6.73
CA ALA A 62 -21.93 -1.76 -7.63
C ALA A 62 -22.14 -3.25 -7.32
N LYS A 63 -21.08 -3.98 -6.97
CA LYS A 63 -21.17 -5.40 -6.55
C LYS A 63 -21.92 -5.56 -5.22
N ILE A 64 -21.65 -4.69 -4.25
CA ILE A 64 -22.36 -4.66 -2.97
C ILE A 64 -23.86 -4.38 -3.21
N ALA A 65 -24.18 -3.41 -4.06
CA ALA A 65 -25.57 -3.10 -4.43
C ALA A 65 -26.26 -4.27 -5.13
N SER A 66 -25.50 -5.07 -5.89
CA SER A 66 -25.97 -6.30 -6.55
C SER A 66 -26.11 -7.50 -5.62
N LYS A 67 -25.91 -7.31 -4.30
CA LYS A 67 -25.99 -8.34 -3.25
C LYS A 67 -25.02 -9.50 -3.41
N ILE A 68 -23.91 -9.28 -4.13
CA ILE A 68 -22.79 -10.23 -4.12
C ILE A 68 -22.21 -10.27 -2.71
N SER A 69 -21.86 -11.46 -2.22
CA SER A 69 -21.33 -11.58 -0.87
C SER A 69 -19.98 -10.87 -0.75
N PHE A 70 -19.70 -10.32 0.44
CA PHE A 70 -18.42 -9.66 0.68
C PHE A 70 -17.23 -10.60 0.46
N ASN A 71 -17.38 -11.89 0.79
CA ASN A 71 -16.32 -12.88 0.60
C ASN A 71 -15.99 -13.06 -0.87
N GLU A 72 -17.00 -13.22 -1.74
CA GLU A 72 -16.79 -13.34 -3.20
C GLU A 72 -16.11 -12.09 -3.78
N ILE A 73 -16.50 -10.89 -3.34
CA ILE A 73 -15.86 -9.64 -3.78
C ILE A 73 -14.39 -9.61 -3.35
N LEU A 74 -14.09 -10.05 -2.12
CA LEU A 74 -12.73 -10.07 -1.60
C LEU A 74 -11.86 -11.11 -2.30
N ASP A 75 -12.40 -12.29 -2.59
CA ASP A 75 -11.67 -13.36 -3.27
C ASP A 75 -11.32 -12.96 -4.70
N GLU A 76 -12.26 -12.35 -5.44
CA GLU A 76 -11.98 -11.83 -6.79
C GLU A 76 -10.88 -10.76 -6.79
N ILE A 77 -10.87 -9.87 -5.79
CA ILE A 77 -9.82 -8.85 -5.66
C ILE A 77 -8.47 -9.51 -5.36
N ARG A 78 -8.43 -10.51 -4.47
CA ARG A 78 -7.19 -11.23 -4.13
C ARG A 78 -6.65 -11.98 -5.34
N ASP A 79 -7.50 -12.65 -6.10
CA ASP A 79 -7.13 -13.41 -7.29
C ASP A 79 -6.63 -12.49 -8.43
N SER A 80 -7.09 -11.23 -8.45
CA SER A 80 -6.63 -10.24 -9.43
C SER A 80 -5.19 -9.74 -9.19
N VAL A 81 -4.64 -9.94 -7.98
CA VAL A 81 -3.28 -9.54 -7.64
C VAL A 81 -2.34 -10.72 -7.93
N THR A 82 -1.55 -10.61 -8.98
CA THR A 82 -0.45 -11.54 -9.29
C THR A 82 0.88 -10.93 -8.83
N ASP A 83 1.73 -11.74 -8.18
CA ASP A 83 3.09 -11.37 -7.74
C ASP A 83 4.02 -11.03 -8.91
#